data_AF-A0A957RHS9-F1
#
_entry.id   AF-A0A957RHS9-F1
#
_cell.length_a   1.000
_cell.length_b   1.000
_cell.length_c   1.000
_cell.angle_alpha   90.00
_cell.angle_beta   90.00
_cell.angle_gamma   90.00
#
_symmetry.space_group_name_H-M   'P 1'
#
loop_
_entity.id
_entity.type
_entity.pdbx_description
1 polymer ?
#
loop_
_entity_poly.entity_id
_entity_poly.type
_entity_poly.pdbx_seq_one_letter_code
_entity_poly.pdbx_strand_id
1 'polypeptide(L)'
;MKSGINKFAILRFGVLGLFFVGVVYLATPLFSQEQNETAAEVYFKEPVEINDALEEMGLYDIRTSMIVREYTAGQLTYTSGYNIEQEKWQTVEELRALFWQSHGAMIADKFDAIKAQGNEGNETETESWQEFVNRIQETADEFAAIDGCWEALDCPEVQIIRLSAFGTEESFQKLADESEIVDKVEIEKPLTQQDPVLNPEGPDSAARSVATNISISTWLPRSGAVYIQPSNLYGKRSVTNTIRWKDVSGFNATSTYEHDFFLNDAGNYGPGTYLDDSQQANGVPIVDAWDSSLPNFYLDTRVGDPSFIKSFTIGSANGDAIQAGTTYDSYIRTVNGDATIDNGYLQAQFGYRSPSSCYTTWCVYGSKTVNIYDPETYDIDPIPGNFPWTLRQLNETIWRGNNGWGRSVAVEMDGSIQWGIADNWDWLGNTDSLPGSGTLQSQVNYRIGNNLVQGIWRGNQGWTRNVPIVNDVIQWNQAPGWSGPIGISGLPGSGDMQAHGDYAVGNTLVQGVWRNNQGWTRNVPIVNGSVQWNQAGNWGGPIGISGLPGSGDMQAQDNFVTANRYWQVIWRSNNQYTRSVPIVNGVIQWGQASSWTNTTLQENVGSGTVQTQANYVFP
;
A
#
# COMPACT_ATOMS: atom_id res chain seq x y z
N MET A 1 37.64 7.04 74.61
CA MET A 1 37.23 8.45 74.42
C MET A 1 35.89 8.46 73.71
N LYS A 2 34.85 8.97 74.41
CA LYS A 2 33.46 9.30 74.03
C LYS A 2 32.77 8.33 73.04
N SER A 3 31.97 7.32 73.41
CA SER A 3 30.78 7.20 74.29
C SER A 3 29.56 8.04 73.89
N GLY A 4 28.45 7.37 73.57
CA GLY A 4 27.13 7.99 73.41
C GLY A 4 26.02 6.99 73.08
N ILE A 5 25.60 6.22 74.10
CA ILE A 5 24.36 5.41 74.13
C ILE A 5 23.18 6.31 74.56
N ASN A 6 22.00 6.15 73.96
CA ASN A 6 20.66 6.33 74.59
C ASN A 6 19.60 5.69 73.67
N LYS A 7 19.02 4.52 73.99
CA LYS A 7 17.85 4.25 74.87
C LYS A 7 16.51 4.83 74.40
N PHE A 8 15.66 3.91 73.91
CA PHE A 8 14.22 3.72 74.15
C PHE A 8 13.27 4.93 74.25
N ALA A 9 12.26 4.94 73.38
CA ALA A 9 10.91 5.38 73.71
C ALA A 9 9.88 4.43 73.05
N ILE A 10 9.22 3.63 73.88
CA ILE A 10 7.95 2.97 73.57
C ILE A 10 6.86 4.01 73.80
N LEU A 11 6.02 4.28 72.80
CA LEU A 11 4.75 4.96 72.99
C LEU A 11 3.61 4.10 72.43
N ARG A 12 2.68 3.73 73.32
CA ARG A 12 1.33 3.25 72.99
C ARG A 12 0.36 4.45 73.01
N PHE A 13 -0.81 4.21 72.42
CA PHE A 13 -2.01 5.06 72.23
C PHE A 13 -2.02 5.73 70.84
N GLY A 14 -3.08 5.64 70.04
CA GLY A 14 -4.43 5.16 70.33
C GLY A 14 -5.24 4.91 69.06
N VAL A 15 -6.28 4.10 69.24
CA VAL A 15 -7.39 3.87 68.32
C VAL A 15 -8.03 5.22 67.99
N LEU A 16 -8.00 5.62 66.73
CA LEU A 16 -8.95 6.57 66.16
C LEU A 16 -9.41 6.01 64.82
N GLY A 17 -10.68 5.64 64.77
CA GLY A 17 -11.37 5.28 63.54
C GLY A 17 -11.46 6.49 62.63
N LEU A 18 -10.96 6.33 61.43
CA LEU A 18 -11.23 7.19 60.29
C LEU A 18 -11.91 6.32 59.24
N PHE A 19 -13.12 6.75 58.87
CA PHE A 19 -13.89 6.25 57.75
C PHE A 19 -13.03 6.32 56.48
N PHE A 20 -12.45 5.18 56.08
CA PHE A 20 -12.06 4.94 54.70
C PHE A 20 -13.30 4.39 54.00
N VAL A 21 -13.92 5.20 53.14
CA VAL A 21 -14.65 4.65 51.99
C VAL A 21 -13.56 4.15 51.05
N GLY A 22 -13.02 2.98 51.38
CA GLY A 22 -12.12 2.25 50.51
C GLY A 22 -12.99 1.58 49.46
N VAL A 23 -12.79 1.96 48.20
CA VAL A 23 -13.06 1.08 47.06
C VAL A 23 -12.16 -0.13 47.28
N VAL A 24 -12.70 -1.15 47.92
CA VAL A 24 -12.03 -2.46 48.07
C VAL A 24 -12.28 -3.19 46.77
N TYR A 25 -11.36 -3.05 45.80
CA TYR A 25 -11.17 -4.09 44.80
C TYR A 25 -10.64 -5.32 45.55
N LEU A 26 -11.55 -6.23 45.87
CA LEU A 26 -11.18 -7.58 46.28
C LEU A 26 -10.40 -8.19 45.12
N ALA A 27 -9.12 -8.47 45.36
CA ALA A 27 -8.34 -9.39 44.54
C ALA A 27 -9.01 -10.77 44.61
N THR A 28 -9.97 -11.02 43.73
CA THR A 28 -10.47 -12.35 43.43
C THR A 28 -9.37 -13.11 42.67
N PRO A 29 -9.23 -14.43 42.90
CA PRO A 29 -8.21 -15.23 42.25
C PRO A 29 -8.45 -15.24 40.73
N LEU A 30 -7.39 -14.89 39.98
CA LEU A 30 -7.34 -14.98 38.52
C LEU A 30 -7.75 -16.38 38.02
N PHE A 31 -8.83 -16.38 37.25
CA PHE A 31 -9.14 -17.19 36.06
C PHE A 31 -9.05 -18.72 36.13
N SER A 32 -10.21 -19.34 36.33
CA SER A 32 -10.58 -20.59 35.66
C SER A 32 -11.93 -20.48 34.94
N GLN A 33 -12.33 -19.27 34.53
CA GLN A 33 -13.67 -18.97 34.01
C GLN A 33 -13.66 -18.34 32.59
N GLU A 34 -12.55 -18.48 31.84
CA GLU A 34 -12.39 -17.95 30.48
C GLU A 34 -13.29 -18.61 29.41
N GLN A 35 -14.09 -19.65 29.74
CA GLN A 35 -14.76 -20.43 28.69
C GLN A 35 -15.96 -19.74 28.00
N ASN A 36 -16.43 -18.57 28.48
CA ASN A 36 -17.60 -17.89 27.93
C ASN A 36 -17.42 -16.39 27.66
N GLU A 37 -16.19 -15.84 27.70
CA GLU A 37 -15.98 -14.45 27.30
C GLU A 37 -16.10 -14.32 25.77
N THR A 38 -16.85 -13.31 25.32
CA THR A 38 -16.92 -12.85 23.94
C THR A 38 -16.27 -11.47 23.86
N ALA A 39 -15.67 -11.16 22.72
CA ALA A 39 -15.22 -9.80 22.43
C ALA A 39 -16.39 -8.96 21.89
N ALA A 40 -16.36 -7.65 22.12
CA ALA A 40 -17.29 -6.71 21.50
C ALA A 40 -16.68 -5.32 21.35
N GLU A 41 -17.17 -4.57 20.36
CA GLU A 41 -16.96 -3.13 20.24
C GLU A 41 -18.16 -2.39 20.86
N VAL A 42 -17.89 -1.46 21.77
CA VAL A 42 -18.90 -0.62 22.43
C VAL A 42 -18.76 0.80 21.90
N TYR A 43 -19.82 1.34 21.32
CA TYR A 43 -19.86 2.70 20.75
C TYR A 43 -20.66 3.63 21.65
N PHE A 44 -20.14 4.83 21.91
CA PHE A 44 -20.81 5.83 22.73
C PHE A 44 -21.64 6.80 21.87
N LYS A 45 -22.72 7.34 22.44
CA LYS A 45 -23.61 8.32 21.77
C LYS A 45 -22.90 9.64 21.45
N GLU A 46 -22.03 10.04 22.36
CA GLU A 46 -21.16 11.21 22.28
C GLU A 46 -19.80 10.82 22.87
N PRO A 47 -18.72 11.60 22.66
CA PRO A 47 -17.47 11.35 23.36
C PRO A 47 -17.67 11.36 24.89
N VAL A 48 -17.13 10.35 25.58
CA VAL A 48 -17.27 10.15 27.03
C VAL A 48 -15.89 10.22 27.69
N GLU A 49 -15.83 10.73 28.92
CA GLU A 49 -14.60 10.69 29.73
C GLU A 49 -14.19 9.24 30.04
N ILE A 50 -12.89 8.93 29.99
CA ILE A 50 -12.39 7.57 30.23
C ILE A 50 -12.85 7.00 31.58
N ASN A 51 -12.94 7.84 32.62
CA ASN A 51 -13.45 7.42 33.93
C ASN A 51 -14.89 6.92 33.85
N ASP A 52 -15.77 7.71 33.25
CA ASP A 52 -17.20 7.41 33.15
C ASP A 52 -17.46 6.17 32.30
N ALA A 53 -16.69 6.00 31.22
CA ALA A 53 -16.78 4.81 30.39
C ALA A 53 -16.33 3.53 31.12
N LEU A 54 -15.23 3.58 31.87
CA LEU A 54 -14.75 2.42 32.63
C LEU A 54 -15.67 2.08 33.81
N GLU A 55 -16.23 3.11 34.47
CA GLU A 55 -17.25 2.93 35.51
C GLU A 55 -18.49 2.25 34.91
N GLU A 56 -18.97 2.72 33.75
CA GLU A 56 -20.10 2.12 33.05
C GLU A 56 -19.83 0.65 32.71
N MET A 57 -18.67 0.29 32.13
CA MET A 57 -18.34 -1.10 31.83
C MET A 57 -18.32 -1.98 33.10
N GLY A 58 -17.84 -1.44 34.21
CA GLY A 58 -17.83 -2.12 35.50
C GLY A 58 -19.22 -2.49 36.03
N LEU A 59 -20.27 -1.72 35.70
CA LEU A 59 -21.65 -2.01 36.12
C LEU A 59 -22.22 -3.30 35.49
N TYR A 60 -21.64 -3.75 34.37
CA TYR A 60 -22.11 -4.91 33.60
C TYR A 60 -21.13 -6.08 33.61
N ASP A 61 -20.08 -6.04 34.44
CA ASP A 61 -19.02 -7.06 34.50
C ASP A 61 -18.30 -7.22 33.14
N ILE A 62 -18.04 -6.08 32.49
CA ILE A 62 -17.36 -5.99 31.20
C ILE A 62 -15.92 -5.50 31.43
N ARG A 63 -14.95 -6.23 30.87
CA ARG A 63 -13.52 -5.92 30.95
C ARG A 63 -13.07 -5.16 29.70
N THR A 64 -12.63 -3.93 29.85
CA THR A 64 -12.09 -3.14 28.73
C THR A 64 -10.68 -3.60 28.38
N SER A 65 -10.42 -3.78 27.08
CA SER A 65 -9.10 -4.14 26.54
C SER A 65 -8.42 -2.97 25.83
N MET A 66 -9.18 -2.21 25.07
CA MET A 66 -8.67 -1.07 24.30
C MET A 66 -9.64 0.10 24.37
N ILE A 67 -9.08 1.31 24.50
CA ILE A 67 -9.84 2.55 24.40
C ILE A 67 -9.54 3.23 23.07
N VAL A 68 -10.55 3.88 22.49
CA VAL A 68 -10.42 4.54 21.19
C VAL A 68 -10.99 5.95 21.26
N ARG A 69 -10.22 6.91 20.74
CA ARG A 69 -10.63 8.31 20.60
C ARG A 69 -10.56 8.77 19.16
N GLU A 70 -11.27 9.86 18.89
CA GLU A 70 -11.09 10.66 17.68
C GLU A 70 -10.53 12.04 18.03
N TYR A 71 -9.76 12.60 17.11
CA TYR A 71 -9.29 13.99 17.16
C TYR A 71 -9.09 14.53 15.74
N THR A 72 -9.12 15.84 15.59
CA THR A 72 -8.91 16.48 14.28
C THR A 72 -7.54 17.13 14.25
N ALA A 73 -6.80 16.95 13.15
CA ALA A 73 -5.60 17.74 12.85
C ALA A 73 -5.71 18.23 11.39
N GLY A 74 -5.66 19.55 11.19
CA GLY A 74 -6.01 20.19 9.93
C GLY A 74 -7.43 19.83 9.45
N GLN A 75 -7.53 19.12 8.33
CA GLN A 75 -8.80 18.72 7.70
C GLN A 75 -9.12 17.23 7.87
N LEU A 76 -8.26 16.47 8.56
CA LEU A 76 -8.44 15.04 8.74
C LEU A 76 -8.86 14.73 10.17
N THR A 77 -9.78 13.78 10.30
CA THR A 77 -10.06 13.11 11.57
C THR A 77 -9.11 11.94 11.70
N TYR A 78 -8.39 11.93 12.81
CA TYR A 78 -7.60 10.81 13.27
C TYR A 78 -8.41 10.02 14.27
N THR A 79 -8.22 8.71 14.23
CA THR A 79 -8.69 7.84 15.28
C THR A 79 -7.51 7.07 15.81
N SER A 80 -7.42 7.01 17.13
CA SER A 80 -6.31 6.39 17.85
C SER A 80 -6.84 5.38 18.85
N GLY A 81 -6.22 4.21 18.89
CA GLY A 81 -6.47 3.16 19.87
C GLY A 81 -5.29 2.95 20.79
N TYR A 82 -5.58 2.67 22.05
CA TYR A 82 -4.58 2.37 23.07
C TYR A 82 -4.99 1.14 23.89
N ASN A 83 -4.11 0.14 23.93
CA ASN A 83 -4.34 -1.10 24.63
C ASN A 83 -4.03 -0.95 26.11
N ILE A 84 -5.05 -1.06 26.95
CA ILE A 84 -4.93 -0.82 28.40
C ILE A 84 -4.54 -2.07 29.18
N GLU A 85 -4.46 -3.23 28.53
CA GLU A 85 -4.07 -4.51 29.15
C GLU A 85 -2.57 -4.75 29.15
N GLN A 86 -1.84 -4.05 28.27
CA GLN A 86 -0.37 -4.16 28.19
C GLN A 86 0.34 -3.49 29.36
N GLU A 87 -0.34 -2.58 30.06
CA GLU A 87 0.23 -1.80 31.14
C GLU A 87 -0.45 -2.11 32.47
N LYS A 88 0.32 -2.03 33.56
CA LYS A 88 -0.22 -2.16 34.91
C LYS A 88 -0.59 -0.79 35.44
N TRP A 89 -1.88 -0.52 35.55
CA TRP A 89 -2.42 0.67 36.18
C TRP A 89 -3.28 0.28 37.39
N GLN A 90 -3.31 1.14 38.40
CA GLN A 90 -4.08 0.96 39.64
C GLN A 90 -5.21 1.97 39.77
N THR A 91 -5.07 3.13 39.11
CA THR A 91 -6.07 4.20 39.12
C THR A 91 -6.31 4.73 37.71
N VAL A 92 -7.43 5.42 37.52
CA VAL A 92 -7.78 6.04 36.22
C VAL A 92 -6.80 7.18 35.89
N GLU A 93 -6.26 7.89 36.88
CA GLU A 93 -5.25 8.92 36.67
C GLU A 93 -3.94 8.35 36.12
N GLU A 94 -3.51 7.18 36.61
CA GLU A 94 -2.35 6.46 36.07
C GLU A 94 -2.61 6.01 34.63
N LEU A 95 -3.79 5.48 34.34
CA LEU A 95 -4.17 5.08 32.98
C LEU A 95 -4.18 6.28 32.01
N ARG A 96 -4.74 7.41 32.45
CA ARG A 96 -4.76 8.67 31.69
C ARG A 96 -3.36 9.18 31.41
N ALA A 97 -2.47 9.13 32.40
CA ALA A 97 -1.06 9.49 32.25
C ALA A 97 -0.34 8.59 31.23
N LEU A 98 -0.53 7.27 31.33
CA LEU A 98 0.02 6.29 30.39
C LEU A 98 -0.49 6.51 28.96
N PHE A 99 -1.79 6.80 28.81
CA PHE A 99 -2.39 7.13 27.53
C PHE A 99 -1.70 8.34 26.88
N TRP A 100 -1.53 9.45 27.60
CA TRP A 100 -0.91 10.65 27.06
C TRP A 100 0.59 10.49 26.80
N GLN A 101 1.31 9.74 27.64
CA GLN A 101 2.70 9.37 27.37
C GLN A 101 2.81 8.55 26.06
N SER A 102 1.94 7.57 25.90
CA SER A 102 1.83 6.73 24.70
C SER A 102 1.54 7.56 23.45
N HIS A 103 0.60 8.49 23.53
CA HIS A 103 0.21 9.39 22.45
C HIS A 103 1.35 10.36 22.08
N GLY A 104 2.07 10.89 23.07
CA GLY A 104 3.26 11.72 22.84
C GLY A 104 4.38 10.99 22.11
N ALA A 105 4.68 9.75 22.54
CA ALA A 105 5.67 8.91 21.86
C ALA A 105 5.27 8.60 20.41
N MET A 106 3.97 8.39 20.13
CA MET A 106 3.48 8.22 18.77
C MET A 106 3.70 9.47 17.91
N ILE A 107 3.37 10.66 18.42
CA ILE A 107 3.60 11.91 17.68
C ILE A 107 5.10 12.07 17.39
N ALA A 108 5.97 11.83 18.38
CA ALA A 108 7.42 11.85 18.20
C ALA A 108 7.92 10.86 17.13
N ASP A 109 7.39 9.63 17.13
CA ASP A 109 7.72 8.61 16.12
C ASP A 109 7.33 9.08 14.71
N LYS A 110 6.14 9.68 14.54
CA LYS A 110 5.70 10.25 13.26
C LYS A 110 6.58 11.41 12.80
N PHE A 111 7.09 12.23 13.72
CA PHE A 111 8.07 13.27 13.40
C PHE A 111 9.39 12.70 12.88
N ASP A 112 9.88 11.64 13.50
CA ASP A 112 11.10 11.01 13.06
C ASP A 112 10.92 10.39 11.67
N ALA A 113 9.73 9.84 11.37
CA ALA A 113 9.34 9.41 10.02
C ALA A 113 9.38 10.57 9.01
N ILE A 114 8.77 11.72 9.34
CA ILE A 114 8.77 12.93 8.49
C ILE A 114 10.20 13.40 8.22
N LYS A 115 11.03 13.50 9.27
CA LYS A 115 12.43 13.93 9.13
C LYS A 115 13.23 12.97 8.25
N ALA A 116 12.96 11.67 8.35
CA ALA A 116 13.63 10.65 7.56
C ALA A 116 13.21 10.66 6.08
N GLN A 117 11.95 10.97 5.78
CA GLN A 117 11.42 10.99 4.41
C GLN A 117 11.92 12.20 3.59
N GLY A 118 12.18 13.35 4.23
CA GLY A 118 12.65 14.56 3.54
C GLY A 118 11.65 15.09 2.48
N ASN A 119 12.04 16.15 1.76
CA ASN A 119 11.22 16.75 0.68
C ASN A 119 11.49 16.07 -0.69
N GLU A 120 11.53 14.74 -0.77
CA GLU A 120 12.01 14.05 -1.98
C GLU A 120 11.03 14.04 -3.19
N GLY A 121 9.94 14.83 -3.16
CA GLY A 121 8.90 14.85 -4.20
C GLY A 121 8.98 15.97 -5.25
N ASN A 122 8.22 15.82 -6.33
CA ASN A 122 7.94 16.89 -7.30
C ASN A 122 7.14 18.06 -6.66
N GLU A 123 6.95 19.20 -7.35
CA GLU A 123 6.28 20.38 -6.75
C GLU A 123 4.86 20.09 -6.19
N THR A 124 4.05 19.28 -6.87
CA THR A 124 2.68 18.92 -6.42
C THR A 124 2.67 17.87 -5.30
N GLU A 125 3.73 17.08 -5.20
CA GLU A 125 4.04 16.26 -4.03
C GLU A 125 4.54 17.10 -2.86
N THR A 126 5.29 18.17 -3.14
CA THR A 126 5.80 19.08 -2.12
C THR A 126 4.67 19.81 -1.40
N GLU A 127 3.62 20.26 -2.10
CA GLU A 127 2.47 20.93 -1.45
C GLU A 127 1.71 20.00 -0.50
N SER A 128 1.28 18.83 -0.98
CA SER A 128 0.56 17.85 -0.15
C SER A 128 1.42 17.30 0.99
N TRP A 129 2.71 17.10 0.74
CA TRP A 129 3.66 16.73 1.77
C TRP A 129 3.78 17.83 2.82
N GLN A 130 3.89 19.10 2.41
CA GLN A 130 3.94 20.22 3.33
C GLN A 130 2.65 20.36 4.15
N GLU A 131 1.48 20.09 3.56
CA GLU A 131 0.24 20.00 4.31
C GLU A 131 0.28 18.89 5.36
N PHE A 132 0.78 17.70 5.03
CA PHE A 132 0.99 16.63 6.00
C PHE A 132 1.95 17.02 7.12
N VAL A 133 3.11 17.58 6.78
CA VAL A 133 4.09 18.08 7.77
C VAL A 133 3.45 19.13 8.69
N ASN A 134 2.69 20.07 8.13
CA ASN A 134 2.00 21.10 8.90
C ASN A 134 0.96 20.50 9.86
N ARG A 135 0.22 19.47 9.44
CA ARG A 135 -0.74 18.77 10.32
C ARG A 135 -0.06 18.08 11.49
N ILE A 136 1.04 17.35 11.24
CA ILE A 136 1.78 16.70 12.33
C ILE A 136 2.43 17.75 13.24
N GLN A 137 2.85 18.90 12.70
CA GLN A 137 3.31 20.05 13.49
C GLN A 137 2.23 20.65 14.39
N GLU A 138 1.03 20.82 13.86
CA GLU A 138 -0.13 21.27 14.65
C GLU A 138 -0.42 20.30 15.81
N THR A 139 -0.44 18.99 15.55
CA THR A 139 -0.61 17.98 16.60
C THR A 139 0.52 18.02 17.64
N ALA A 140 1.77 18.27 17.23
CA ALA A 140 2.89 18.45 18.15
C ALA A 140 2.73 19.68 19.03
N ASP A 141 2.32 20.81 18.44
CA ASP A 141 2.18 22.07 19.15
C ASP A 141 1.04 21.97 20.19
N GLU A 142 -0.04 21.27 19.85
CA GLU A 142 -1.10 20.91 20.80
C GLU A 142 -0.58 20.01 21.92
N PHE A 143 0.22 18.99 21.58
CA PHE A 143 0.79 18.08 22.56
C PHE A 143 1.82 18.73 23.48
N ALA A 144 2.61 19.68 22.97
CA ALA A 144 3.59 20.43 23.74
C ALA A 144 2.95 21.24 24.89
N ALA A 145 1.66 21.59 24.77
CA ALA A 145 0.93 22.27 25.84
C ALA A 145 0.63 21.37 27.05
N ILE A 146 0.72 20.04 26.89
CA ILE A 146 0.43 19.03 27.91
C ILE A 146 1.63 18.12 28.20
N ASP A 147 2.80 18.46 27.65
CA ASP A 147 4.05 17.73 27.88
C ASP A 147 4.40 17.68 29.38
N GLY A 148 4.77 16.50 29.86
CA GLY A 148 5.09 16.24 31.26
C GLY A 148 3.89 16.05 32.20
N CYS A 149 2.64 16.18 31.72
CA CYS A 149 1.46 15.98 32.57
C CYS A 149 1.39 14.57 33.20
N TRP A 150 1.97 13.57 32.52
CA TRP A 150 1.99 12.19 33.00
C TRP A 150 2.93 12.00 34.20
N GLU A 151 3.96 12.82 34.35
CA GLU A 151 4.85 12.79 35.52
C GLU A 151 4.14 13.34 36.77
N ALA A 152 3.23 14.29 36.57
CA ALA A 152 2.43 14.92 37.61
C ALA A 152 1.07 14.24 37.86
N LEU A 153 0.68 13.27 36.99
CA LEU A 153 -0.65 12.64 36.96
C LEU A 153 -1.80 13.64 36.80
N ASP A 154 -1.55 14.78 36.16
CA ASP A 154 -2.51 15.89 35.98
C ASP A 154 -2.93 16.10 34.51
N CYS A 155 -2.77 15.06 33.69
CA CYS A 155 -3.14 15.12 32.29
C CYS A 155 -4.62 15.46 32.05
N PRO A 156 -4.94 16.13 30.92
CA PRO A 156 -6.32 16.37 30.54
C PRO A 156 -7.12 15.09 30.39
N GLU A 157 -8.44 15.21 30.53
CA GLU A 157 -9.33 14.09 30.35
C GLU A 157 -9.28 13.53 28.93
N VAL A 158 -9.34 12.21 28.81
CA VAL A 158 -9.36 11.51 27.52
C VAL A 158 -10.81 11.25 27.15
N GLN A 159 -11.24 11.88 26.06
CA GLN A 159 -12.57 11.68 25.49
C GLN A 159 -12.52 10.47 24.56
N ILE A 160 -13.26 9.42 24.88
CA ILE A 160 -13.32 8.18 24.13
C ILE A 160 -14.65 8.08 23.38
N ILE A 161 -14.60 7.52 22.17
CA ILE A 161 -15.79 7.36 21.31
C ILE A 161 -16.21 5.90 21.17
N ARG A 162 -15.28 4.97 21.41
CA ARG A 162 -15.55 3.53 21.45
C ARG A 162 -14.50 2.82 22.30
N LEU A 163 -14.78 1.57 22.64
CA LEU A 163 -13.83 0.67 23.30
C LEU A 163 -14.00 -0.77 22.80
N SER A 164 -12.91 -1.53 22.84
CA SER A 164 -12.92 -2.99 22.68
C SER A 164 -12.96 -3.62 24.06
N ALA A 165 -13.84 -4.59 24.27
CA ALA A 165 -14.03 -5.22 25.58
C ALA A 165 -14.34 -6.71 25.50
N PHE A 166 -14.14 -7.38 26.63
CA PHE A 166 -14.47 -8.79 26.87
C PHE A 166 -15.54 -8.91 27.95
N GLY A 167 -16.53 -9.77 27.73
CA GLY A 167 -17.65 -9.98 28.66
C GLY A 167 -18.53 -11.13 28.20
N THR A 168 -19.64 -11.37 28.88
CA THR A 168 -20.64 -12.34 28.40
C THR A 168 -21.59 -11.70 27.39
N GLU A 169 -22.17 -12.49 26.48
CA GLU A 169 -23.22 -11.98 25.57
C GLU A 169 -24.40 -11.34 26.33
N GLU A 170 -24.76 -11.90 27.50
CA GLU A 170 -25.77 -11.34 28.40
C GLU A 170 -25.35 -9.97 28.95
N SER A 171 -24.11 -9.82 29.41
CA SER A 171 -23.55 -8.55 29.88
C SER A 171 -23.61 -7.47 28.80
N PHE A 172 -23.21 -7.80 27.57
CA PHE A 172 -23.25 -6.86 26.45
C PHE A 172 -24.65 -6.50 26.01
N GLN A 173 -25.57 -7.46 25.98
CA GLN A 173 -26.98 -7.18 25.67
C GLN A 173 -27.58 -6.25 26.72
N LYS A 174 -27.28 -6.50 28.01
CA LYS A 174 -27.73 -5.64 29.11
C LYS A 174 -27.15 -4.23 29.00
N LEU A 175 -25.86 -4.10 28.69
CA LEU A 175 -25.22 -2.81 28.43
C LEU A 175 -25.93 -2.05 27.31
N ALA A 176 -26.20 -2.72 26.18
CA ALA A 176 -26.87 -2.12 25.03
C ALA A 176 -28.31 -1.66 25.34
N ASP A 177 -29.03 -2.40 26.19
CA ASP A 177 -30.43 -2.13 26.51
C ASP A 177 -30.60 -1.09 27.63
N GLU A 178 -29.69 -1.06 28.61
CA GLU A 178 -29.85 -0.28 29.84
C GLU A 178 -28.96 0.98 29.93
N SER A 179 -27.84 1.03 29.20
CA SER A 179 -26.90 2.14 29.31
C SER A 179 -27.42 3.44 28.70
N GLU A 180 -27.28 4.54 29.45
CA GLU A 180 -27.65 5.87 28.95
C GLU A 180 -26.60 6.45 28.00
N ILE A 181 -25.34 6.02 28.09
CA ILE A 181 -24.21 6.58 27.33
C ILE A 181 -23.82 5.76 26.10
N VAL A 182 -24.13 4.46 26.09
CA VAL A 182 -23.84 3.58 24.94
C VAL A 182 -24.89 3.76 23.85
N ASP A 183 -24.44 3.92 22.61
CA ASP A 183 -25.27 3.97 21.40
C ASP A 183 -25.58 2.56 20.90
N LYS A 184 -24.53 1.74 20.76
CA LYS A 184 -24.66 0.35 20.30
C LYS A 184 -23.49 -0.50 20.80
N VAL A 185 -23.73 -1.81 20.83
CA VAL A 185 -22.72 -2.83 21.08
C VAL A 185 -22.68 -3.79 19.89
N GLU A 186 -21.50 -4.00 19.34
CA GLU A 186 -21.25 -4.95 18.25
C GLU A 186 -20.48 -6.14 18.82
N ILE A 187 -21.22 -7.19 19.19
CA ILE A 187 -20.65 -8.44 19.71
C ILE A 187 -19.94 -9.18 18.58
N GLU A 188 -18.66 -9.46 18.76
CA GLU A 188 -17.90 -10.29 17.83
C GLU A 188 -18.46 -11.70 17.88
N LYS A 189 -19.07 -12.14 16.78
CA LYS A 189 -19.43 -13.54 16.65
C LYS A 189 -18.15 -14.28 16.27
N PRO A 190 -17.68 -15.27 17.05
CA PRO A 190 -16.59 -16.10 16.59
C PRO A 190 -17.01 -16.67 15.25
N LEU A 191 -16.25 -16.35 14.19
CA LEU A 191 -16.42 -16.97 12.90
C LEU A 191 -16.34 -18.47 13.16
N THR A 192 -17.48 -19.16 13.09
CA THR A 192 -17.41 -20.61 13.14
C THR A 192 -16.65 -21.00 11.88
N GLN A 193 -15.68 -21.90 11.97
CA GLN A 193 -14.96 -22.42 10.79
C GLN A 193 -15.89 -22.98 9.68
N GLN A 194 -17.20 -23.05 9.95
CA GLN A 194 -18.28 -23.50 9.07
C GLN A 194 -19.27 -22.41 8.67
N ASP A 195 -19.13 -21.15 9.09
CA ASP A 195 -19.88 -20.08 8.44
C ASP A 195 -19.50 -20.12 6.97
N PRO A 196 -20.46 -20.42 6.08
CA PRO A 196 -20.16 -20.80 4.72
C PRO A 196 -19.36 -19.66 4.12
N VAL A 197 -18.13 -19.97 3.71
CA VAL A 197 -17.40 -19.23 2.67
C VAL A 197 -18.44 -18.68 1.72
N LEU A 198 -18.68 -17.36 1.82
CA LEU A 198 -19.65 -16.55 1.11
C LEU A 198 -20.41 -17.35 0.05
N ASN A 199 -21.67 -17.71 0.33
CA ASN A 199 -22.53 -18.28 -0.70
C ASN A 199 -22.49 -17.31 -1.90
N PRO A 200 -21.85 -17.65 -3.03
CA PRO A 200 -21.44 -16.69 -4.05
C PRO A 200 -22.63 -16.05 -4.80
N GLU A 201 -23.85 -16.50 -4.51
CA GLU A 201 -25.11 -16.05 -5.10
C GLU A 201 -25.93 -15.10 -4.21
N GLY A 202 -25.39 -14.68 -3.05
CA GLY A 202 -26.05 -13.70 -2.18
C GLY A 202 -26.10 -12.27 -2.75
N PRO A 203 -26.80 -11.33 -2.05
CA PRO A 203 -26.80 -9.90 -2.41
C PRO A 203 -25.40 -9.28 -2.54
N ASP A 204 -24.37 -9.93 -1.99
CA ASP A 204 -22.96 -9.55 -2.06
C ASP A 204 -22.30 -9.82 -3.41
N SER A 205 -22.92 -10.66 -4.26
CA SER A 205 -22.40 -10.98 -5.59
C SER A 205 -22.24 -9.73 -6.47
N ALA A 206 -23.14 -8.74 -6.33
CA ALA A 206 -23.08 -7.48 -7.05
C ALA A 206 -21.89 -6.62 -6.60
N ALA A 207 -21.71 -6.41 -5.29
CA ALA A 207 -20.60 -5.62 -4.74
C ALA A 207 -19.24 -6.25 -5.12
N ARG A 208 -19.13 -7.57 -4.98
CA ARG A 208 -17.96 -8.34 -5.41
C ARG A 208 -17.69 -8.20 -6.92
N SER A 209 -18.73 -8.28 -7.76
CA SER A 209 -18.56 -8.16 -9.21
C SER A 209 -18.03 -6.79 -9.65
N VAL A 210 -18.48 -5.72 -8.98
CA VAL A 210 -17.98 -4.35 -9.23
C VAL A 210 -16.52 -4.25 -8.79
N ALA A 211 -16.19 -4.78 -7.62
CA ALA A 211 -14.83 -4.78 -7.08
C ALA A 211 -13.81 -5.52 -7.98
N THR A 212 -14.22 -6.61 -8.63
CA THR A 212 -13.31 -7.37 -9.52
C THR A 212 -12.93 -6.66 -10.82
N ASN A 213 -13.76 -5.74 -11.33
CA ASN A 213 -13.57 -5.11 -12.65
C ASN A 213 -13.04 -3.68 -12.58
N ILE A 214 -12.65 -3.24 -11.39
CA ILE A 214 -12.16 -1.88 -11.16
C ILE A 214 -10.75 -1.68 -11.72
N SER A 215 -10.54 -0.54 -12.38
CA SER A 215 -9.24 -0.15 -12.87
C SER A 215 -8.27 0.04 -11.71
N ILE A 216 -7.07 -0.53 -11.79
CA ILE A 216 -6.02 -0.29 -10.78
C ILE A 216 -5.66 1.19 -10.68
N SER A 217 -5.74 1.92 -11.79
CA SER A 217 -5.34 3.33 -11.82
C SER A 217 -6.26 4.23 -11.01
N THR A 218 -7.46 3.77 -10.65
CA THR A 218 -8.52 4.56 -10.01
C THR A 218 -8.70 4.27 -8.52
N TRP A 219 -7.92 3.36 -7.92
CA TRP A 219 -7.95 3.06 -6.48
C TRP A 219 -6.59 2.72 -5.87
N LEU A 220 -5.59 2.36 -6.67
CA LEU A 220 -4.27 2.02 -6.15
C LEU A 220 -3.53 3.31 -5.75
N PRO A 221 -2.95 3.39 -4.54
CA PRO A 221 -2.11 4.53 -4.18
C PRO A 221 -0.99 4.72 -5.18
N ARG A 222 -0.60 5.98 -5.42
CA ARG A 222 0.50 6.31 -6.31
C ARG A 222 1.84 6.34 -5.58
N SER A 223 1.86 6.84 -4.37
CA SER A 223 3.09 7.03 -3.61
C SER A 223 2.84 6.96 -2.11
N GLY A 224 3.92 6.79 -1.38
CA GLY A 224 3.92 6.68 0.07
C GLY A 224 5.30 6.36 0.62
N ALA A 225 5.33 6.02 1.90
CA ALA A 225 6.52 5.51 2.55
C ALA A 225 6.14 4.56 3.68
N VAL A 226 7.01 3.59 3.95
CA VAL A 226 6.94 2.75 5.14
C VAL A 226 8.15 3.06 6.00
N TYR A 227 7.92 3.38 7.26
CA TYR A 227 8.97 3.71 8.22
C TYR A 227 8.89 2.78 9.42
N ILE A 228 9.90 1.95 9.63
CA ILE A 228 9.91 0.93 10.67
C ILE A 228 11.13 1.15 11.54
N GLN A 229 10.94 1.37 12.84
CA GLN A 229 12.01 1.82 13.74
C GLN A 229 11.74 1.45 15.21
N PRO A 230 12.73 1.63 16.10
CA PRO A 230 12.46 1.72 17.54
C PRO A 230 11.50 2.87 17.83
N SER A 231 10.57 2.68 18.76
CA SER A 231 9.71 3.77 19.22
C SER A 231 10.45 4.68 20.20
N ASN A 232 10.00 5.92 20.31
CA ASN A 232 10.38 6.86 21.37
C ASN A 232 9.96 6.37 22.77
N LEU A 233 9.10 5.34 22.85
CA LEU A 233 8.83 4.61 24.09
C LEU A 233 9.75 3.39 24.23
N TYR A 234 10.48 3.30 25.34
CA TYR A 234 11.48 2.24 25.56
C TYR A 234 10.87 0.83 25.51
N GLY A 235 11.55 -0.08 24.80
CA GLY A 235 11.12 -1.48 24.68
C GLY A 235 9.99 -1.71 23.69
N LYS A 236 9.65 -0.71 22.89
CA LYS A 236 8.61 -0.75 21.87
C LYS A 236 9.21 -0.45 20.49
N ARG A 237 8.51 -0.89 19.43
CA ARG A 237 8.83 -0.63 18.03
C ARG A 237 7.60 -0.21 17.28
N SER A 238 7.78 0.59 16.23
CA SER A 238 6.67 1.13 15.46
C SER A 238 6.86 0.97 13.97
N VAL A 239 5.74 0.93 13.27
CA VAL A 239 5.62 1.10 11.82
C VAL A 239 4.68 2.26 11.54
N THR A 240 5.14 3.19 10.71
CA THR A 240 4.35 4.31 10.19
C THR A 240 4.26 4.17 8.68
N ASN A 241 3.06 4.18 8.13
CA ASN A 241 2.84 4.23 6.68
C ASN A 241 2.31 5.60 6.30
N THR A 242 2.80 6.16 5.19
CA THR A 242 2.16 7.28 4.50
C THR A 242 1.69 6.81 3.14
N ILE A 243 0.51 7.26 2.71
CA ILE A 243 -0.15 6.76 1.50
C ILE A 243 -0.86 7.93 0.81
N ARG A 244 -0.71 8.02 -0.52
CA ARG A 244 -1.35 9.05 -1.33
C ARG A 244 -1.89 8.48 -2.63
N TRP A 245 -3.11 8.89 -2.97
CA TRP A 245 -3.76 8.56 -4.24
C TRP A 245 -3.67 9.70 -5.24
N LYS A 246 -3.48 9.34 -6.52
CA LYS A 246 -3.62 10.28 -7.63
C LYS A 246 -5.06 10.34 -8.15
N ASP A 247 -5.72 9.19 -8.18
CA ASP A 247 -7.11 9.03 -8.61
C ASP A 247 -7.79 8.04 -7.65
N VAL A 248 -9.03 8.37 -7.28
CA VAL A 248 -9.89 7.64 -6.33
C VAL A 248 -11.26 7.33 -6.94
N SER A 249 -11.45 7.61 -8.24
CA SER A 249 -12.72 7.46 -8.95
C SER A 249 -13.24 6.02 -9.02
N GLY A 250 -12.41 5.04 -8.65
CA GLY A 250 -12.79 3.66 -8.53
C GLY A 250 -13.59 3.36 -7.25
N PHE A 251 -13.33 4.08 -6.16
CA PHE A 251 -14.05 3.85 -4.92
C PHE A 251 -15.53 4.23 -5.05
N ASN A 252 -16.38 3.42 -4.42
CA ASN A 252 -17.82 3.62 -4.31
C ASN A 252 -18.28 3.41 -2.86
N ALA A 253 -19.57 3.63 -2.60
CA ALA A 253 -20.15 3.62 -1.26
C ALA A 253 -19.95 2.34 -0.45
N THR A 254 -19.57 1.22 -1.06
CA THR A 254 -19.27 -0.04 -0.36
C THR A 254 -17.80 -0.44 -0.45
N SER A 255 -16.95 0.35 -1.07
CA SER A 255 -15.54 0.00 -1.29
C SER A 255 -14.72 0.14 -0.02
N THR A 256 -13.69 -0.69 0.09
CA THR A 256 -12.72 -0.66 1.19
C THR A 256 -11.30 -0.61 0.62
N TYR A 257 -10.36 -0.25 1.47
CA TYR A 257 -8.94 -0.27 1.14
C TYR A 257 -8.14 -0.81 2.33
N GLU A 258 -7.17 -1.67 2.08
CA GLU A 258 -6.21 -2.16 3.07
C GLU A 258 -4.78 -1.87 2.61
N HIS A 259 -3.97 -1.43 3.58
CA HIS A 259 -2.53 -1.25 3.40
C HIS A 259 -1.80 -2.29 4.22
N ASP A 260 -1.51 -3.41 3.57
CA ASP A 260 -1.01 -4.60 4.23
C ASP A 260 0.50 -4.57 4.32
N PHE A 261 1.02 -4.39 5.53
CA PHE A 261 2.43 -4.54 5.82
C PHE A 261 2.68 -5.92 6.44
N PHE A 262 3.59 -6.67 5.85
CA PHE A 262 3.87 -8.04 6.27
C PHE A 262 5.34 -8.21 6.66
N LEU A 263 5.57 -8.89 7.79
CA LEU A 263 6.90 -9.36 8.21
C LEU A 263 7.13 -10.82 7.83
N ASN A 264 8.41 -11.18 7.68
CA ASN A 264 8.84 -12.50 7.27
C ASN A 264 9.39 -13.33 8.45
N ASP A 265 8.53 -14.15 9.04
CA ASP A 265 8.92 -15.03 10.17
C ASP A 265 9.68 -16.30 9.71
N ALA A 266 9.98 -16.44 8.42
CA ALA A 266 10.66 -17.61 7.85
C ALA A 266 11.81 -17.27 6.89
N GLY A 267 12.28 -16.01 6.93
CA GLY A 267 13.06 -15.39 5.88
C GLY A 267 14.57 -15.59 5.90
N ASN A 268 15.23 -14.76 5.10
CA ASN A 268 16.69 -14.68 4.98
C ASN A 268 17.39 -14.37 6.31
N TYR A 269 16.69 -13.75 7.26
CA TYR A 269 17.20 -13.36 8.57
C TYR A 269 17.03 -14.44 9.65
N GLY A 270 16.41 -15.58 9.32
CA GLY A 270 16.10 -16.64 10.28
C GLY A 270 14.72 -16.46 10.92
N PRO A 271 14.35 -17.32 11.89
CA PRO A 271 13.07 -17.21 12.58
C PRO A 271 13.04 -16.01 13.53
N GLY A 272 11.84 -15.44 13.71
CA GLY A 272 11.60 -14.28 14.56
C GLY A 272 11.22 -13.04 13.75
N THR A 273 10.66 -12.05 14.44
CA THR A 273 10.11 -10.83 13.81
C THR A 273 10.56 -9.56 14.51
N TYR A 274 10.66 -8.46 13.75
CA TYR A 274 11.02 -7.16 14.31
C TYR A 274 9.90 -6.57 15.18
N LEU A 275 8.65 -6.65 14.74
CA LEU A 275 7.50 -6.26 15.55
C LEU A 275 7.00 -7.49 16.30
N ASP A 276 6.51 -7.34 17.54
CA ASP A 276 5.89 -8.46 18.24
C ASP A 276 4.71 -9.04 17.44
N ASP A 277 4.75 -10.35 17.26
CA ASP A 277 3.81 -11.08 16.41
C ASP A 277 2.67 -11.72 17.20
N SER A 278 2.54 -11.41 18.49
CA SER A 278 1.46 -11.94 19.31
C SER A 278 0.10 -11.44 18.81
N GLN A 279 -0.92 -12.27 19.01
CA GLN A 279 -2.29 -12.01 18.55
C GLN A 279 -3.31 -12.50 19.57
N GLN A 280 -4.49 -11.90 19.54
CA GLN A 280 -5.64 -12.35 20.30
C GLN A 280 -6.25 -13.63 19.69
N ALA A 281 -7.21 -14.25 20.39
CA ALA A 281 -7.84 -15.51 19.94
C ALA A 281 -8.53 -15.42 18.57
N ASN A 282 -8.90 -14.20 18.17
CA ASN A 282 -9.54 -13.85 16.91
C ASN A 282 -8.54 -13.36 15.85
N GLY A 283 -7.22 -13.59 16.03
CA GLY A 283 -6.20 -13.20 15.06
C GLY A 283 -5.86 -11.71 15.01
N VAL A 284 -6.51 -10.86 15.81
CA VAL A 284 -6.16 -9.43 15.88
C VAL A 284 -4.75 -9.29 16.48
N PRO A 285 -3.82 -8.57 15.80
CA PRO A 285 -2.49 -8.31 16.35
C PRO A 285 -2.58 -7.62 17.70
N ILE A 286 -1.79 -8.07 18.69
CA ILE A 286 -1.69 -7.37 19.97
C ILE A 286 -0.77 -6.16 19.76
N VAL A 287 -1.40 -5.00 19.68
CA VAL A 287 -0.71 -3.72 19.53
C VAL A 287 -0.84 -2.91 20.82
N ASP A 288 0.20 -2.14 21.11
CA ASP A 288 0.27 -1.20 22.24
C ASP A 288 -0.55 0.06 21.94
N ALA A 289 -0.35 0.60 20.74
CA ALA A 289 -1.09 1.74 20.23
C ALA A 289 -1.21 1.65 18.71
N TRP A 290 -2.26 2.24 18.17
CA TRP A 290 -2.38 2.51 16.74
C TRP A 290 -3.06 3.85 16.51
N ASP A 291 -2.87 4.39 15.31
CA ASP A 291 -3.51 5.63 14.89
C ASP A 291 -3.60 5.71 13.37
N SER A 292 -4.63 6.35 12.85
CA SER A 292 -4.82 6.47 11.41
C SER A 292 -5.65 7.68 11.04
N SER A 293 -5.30 8.32 9.94
CA SER A 293 -6.08 9.39 9.32
C SER A 293 -7.03 8.88 8.22
N LEU A 294 -7.04 7.56 7.94
CA LEU A 294 -7.94 6.96 6.97
C LEU A 294 -9.40 7.01 7.44
N PRO A 295 -10.37 7.23 6.55
CA PRO A 295 -11.76 7.33 6.94
C PRO A 295 -12.32 5.97 7.39
N ASN A 296 -13.05 5.93 8.51
CA ASN A 296 -13.62 4.70 9.08
C ASN A 296 -12.61 3.54 9.09
N PHE A 297 -11.39 3.82 9.54
CA PHE A 297 -10.33 2.82 9.56
C PHE A 297 -10.60 1.73 10.62
N TYR A 298 -9.88 0.63 10.47
CA TYR A 298 -9.85 -0.47 11.44
C TYR A 298 -8.44 -1.08 11.47
N LEU A 299 -8.12 -1.73 12.59
CA LEU A 299 -7.00 -2.65 12.68
C LEU A 299 -7.49 -4.00 12.17
N ASP A 300 -6.82 -4.55 11.17
CA ASP A 300 -7.25 -5.80 10.55
C ASP A 300 -6.91 -7.03 11.38
N THR A 301 -7.61 -8.13 11.10
CA THR A 301 -7.39 -9.42 11.76
C THR A 301 -6.51 -10.32 10.90
N ARG A 302 -5.62 -11.11 11.51
CA ARG A 302 -4.85 -12.16 10.82
C ARG A 302 -5.66 -13.42 10.53
N VAL A 303 -6.99 -13.32 10.54
CA VAL A 303 -7.86 -14.50 10.43
C VAL A 303 -7.76 -15.08 9.02
N GLY A 304 -7.25 -16.30 8.93
CA GLY A 304 -7.08 -17.00 7.66
C GLY A 304 -5.72 -16.77 7.00
N ASP A 305 -4.90 -15.86 7.53
CA ASP A 305 -3.53 -15.69 7.08
C ASP A 305 -2.67 -16.93 7.42
N PRO A 306 -1.71 -17.30 6.56
CA PRO A 306 -0.76 -18.34 6.90
C PRO A 306 0.04 -17.96 8.15
N SER A 307 0.23 -18.88 9.09
CA SER A 307 0.85 -18.59 10.40
C SER A 307 2.29 -18.05 10.35
N PHE A 308 2.96 -18.19 9.21
CA PHE A 308 4.33 -17.69 8.98
C PHE A 308 4.37 -16.26 8.42
N ILE A 309 3.23 -15.70 8.02
CA ILE A 309 3.11 -14.32 7.55
C ILE A 309 2.49 -13.51 8.69
N LYS A 310 3.15 -12.43 9.11
CA LYS A 310 2.63 -11.56 10.18
C LYS A 310 2.22 -10.23 9.57
N SER A 311 0.92 -10.02 9.41
CA SER A 311 0.36 -8.76 8.92
C SER A 311 0.20 -7.74 10.04
N PHE A 312 0.44 -6.48 9.70
CA PHE A 312 0.22 -5.30 10.52
C PHE A 312 -0.54 -4.29 9.68
N THR A 313 -1.82 -4.61 9.45
CA THR A 313 -2.67 -3.90 8.50
C THR A 313 -3.57 -2.90 9.22
N ILE A 314 -3.57 -1.67 8.72
CA ILE A 314 -4.64 -0.70 8.96
C ILE A 314 -5.35 -0.47 7.65
N GLY A 315 -6.65 -0.80 7.63
CA GLY A 315 -7.52 -0.59 6.48
C GLY A 315 -8.50 0.56 6.69
N SER A 316 -9.09 1.05 5.61
CA SER A 316 -10.27 1.92 5.58
C SER A 316 -11.48 1.09 5.22
N ALA A 317 -12.48 1.07 6.10
CA ALA A 317 -13.77 0.51 5.75
C ALA A 317 -14.48 1.43 4.75
N ASN A 318 -14.17 2.73 4.66
CA ASN A 318 -14.88 3.65 3.78
C ASN A 318 -14.04 4.26 2.66
N GLY A 319 -13.78 3.47 1.62
CA GLY A 319 -12.97 3.89 0.48
C GLY A 319 -13.51 5.11 -0.27
N ASP A 320 -14.82 5.35 -0.31
CA ASP A 320 -15.39 6.51 -1.02
C ASP A 320 -15.10 7.87 -0.37
N ALA A 321 -14.69 7.86 0.90
CA ALA A 321 -14.29 9.05 1.63
C ALA A 321 -12.78 9.37 1.45
N ILE A 322 -12.03 8.50 0.78
CA ILE A 322 -10.63 8.74 0.43
C ILE A 322 -10.59 9.79 -0.69
N GLN A 323 -9.77 10.82 -0.50
CA GLN A 323 -9.64 11.94 -1.43
C GLN A 323 -8.33 11.86 -2.20
N ALA A 324 -8.41 12.02 -3.52
CA ALA A 324 -7.22 12.15 -4.36
C ALA A 324 -6.39 13.38 -3.97
N GLY A 325 -5.07 13.25 -4.02
CA GLY A 325 -4.14 14.32 -3.68
C GLY A 325 -3.88 14.49 -2.19
N THR A 326 -4.64 13.84 -1.31
CA THR A 326 -4.45 13.87 0.15
C THR A 326 -3.45 12.79 0.58
N THR A 327 -2.48 13.17 1.42
CA THR A 327 -1.58 12.23 2.09
C THR A 327 -2.25 11.76 3.38
N TYR A 328 -2.51 10.46 3.48
CA TYR A 328 -2.99 9.77 4.66
C TYR A 328 -1.84 9.09 5.37
N ASP A 329 -1.97 8.88 6.68
CA ASP A 329 -0.98 8.13 7.45
C ASP A 329 -1.64 7.13 8.41
N SER A 330 -0.92 6.04 8.67
CA SER A 330 -1.26 5.05 9.68
C SER A 330 -0.05 4.69 10.52
N TYR A 331 -0.29 4.30 11.76
CA TYR A 331 0.73 4.00 12.76
C TYR A 331 0.32 2.80 13.58
N ILE A 332 1.26 1.89 13.80
CA ILE A 332 1.15 0.78 14.74
C ILE A 332 2.39 0.76 15.62
N ARG A 333 2.21 0.58 16.92
CA ARG A 333 3.28 0.28 17.88
C ARG A 333 3.02 -1.04 18.58
N THR A 334 4.07 -1.82 18.73
CA THR A 334 4.07 -3.07 19.48
C THR A 334 5.19 -3.08 20.51
N VAL A 335 5.16 -4.05 21.43
CA VAL A 335 6.37 -4.41 22.16
C VAL A 335 7.43 -4.96 21.20
N ASN A 336 8.69 -5.01 21.63
CA ASN A 336 9.74 -5.57 20.80
C ASN A 336 9.44 -7.03 20.46
N GLY A 337 9.47 -7.36 19.16
CA GLY A 337 9.59 -8.74 18.71
C GLY A 337 10.94 -9.35 19.09
N ASP A 338 11.10 -10.63 18.78
CA ASP A 338 12.26 -11.43 19.19
C ASP A 338 13.47 -11.31 18.24
N ALA A 339 13.34 -10.61 17.12
CA ALA A 339 14.44 -10.28 16.20
C ALA A 339 14.87 -8.80 16.27
N THR A 340 16.13 -8.48 16.00
CA THR A 340 16.59 -7.07 15.90
C THR A 340 16.61 -6.53 14.48
N ILE A 341 16.57 -7.42 13.49
CA ILE A 341 16.59 -7.13 12.05
C ILE A 341 15.58 -8.08 11.41
N ASP A 342 14.90 -7.63 10.37
CA ASP A 342 13.89 -8.40 9.65
C ASP A 342 13.81 -7.95 8.18
N ASN A 343 12.95 -8.57 7.39
CA ASN A 343 12.48 -8.04 6.12
C ASN A 343 10.96 -8.19 5.99
N GLY A 344 10.41 -7.51 4.99
CA GLY A 344 8.98 -7.48 4.78
C GLY A 344 8.59 -7.20 3.35
N TYR A 345 7.29 -7.15 3.12
CA TYR A 345 6.71 -6.65 1.89
C TYR A 345 5.48 -5.81 2.20
N LEU A 346 5.00 -5.11 1.18
CA LEU A 346 3.87 -4.22 1.29
C LEU A 346 2.90 -4.48 0.16
N GLN A 347 1.63 -4.45 0.47
CA GLN A 347 0.57 -4.75 -0.46
C GLN A 347 -0.59 -3.78 -0.27
N ALA A 348 -1.22 -3.43 -1.38
CA ALA A 348 -2.44 -2.65 -1.42
C ALA A 348 -3.58 -3.58 -1.82
N GLN A 349 -4.64 -3.57 -1.03
CA GLN A 349 -5.79 -4.42 -1.26
C GLN A 349 -7.06 -3.57 -1.38
N PHE A 350 -7.78 -3.75 -2.49
CA PHE A 350 -9.11 -3.23 -2.71
C PHE A 350 -10.12 -4.28 -2.28
N GLY A 351 -11.13 -3.86 -1.53
CA GLY A 351 -12.20 -4.74 -1.08
C GLY A 351 -13.58 -4.10 -1.16
N TYR A 352 -14.52 -4.77 -0.52
CA TYR A 352 -15.88 -4.28 -0.32
C TYR A 352 -16.39 -4.63 1.07
N ARG A 353 -17.41 -3.89 1.51
CA ARG A 353 -18.14 -4.16 2.74
C ARG A 353 -19.35 -5.04 2.52
N SER A 354 -19.54 -6.05 3.37
CA SER A 354 -20.79 -6.79 3.49
C SER A 354 -21.13 -7.11 4.96
N PRO A 355 -22.31 -6.69 5.47
CA PRO A 355 -23.26 -5.78 4.80
C PRO A 355 -22.66 -4.39 4.59
N SER A 356 -23.17 -3.63 3.61
CA SER A 356 -22.62 -2.30 3.26
C SER A 356 -22.65 -1.27 4.40
N SER A 357 -23.51 -1.49 5.40
CA SER A 357 -23.67 -0.64 6.59
C SER A 357 -22.69 -0.94 7.72
N CYS A 358 -21.92 -2.03 7.63
CA CYS A 358 -21.00 -2.45 8.69
C CYS A 358 -19.59 -1.98 8.36
N TYR A 359 -18.94 -1.24 9.26
CA TYR A 359 -17.64 -0.58 9.05
C TYR A 359 -16.49 -1.21 9.86
N THR A 360 -16.68 -2.41 10.38
CA THR A 360 -15.65 -3.14 11.14
C THR A 360 -14.84 -4.06 10.22
N THR A 361 -13.65 -4.47 10.67
CA THR A 361 -12.79 -5.47 9.97
C THR A 361 -13.59 -6.73 9.59
N TRP A 362 -14.51 -7.17 10.44
CA TRP A 362 -15.36 -8.35 10.24
C TRP A 362 -16.30 -8.30 9.03
N CYS A 363 -16.51 -7.10 8.47
CA CYS A 363 -17.38 -6.88 7.34
C CYS A 363 -16.62 -6.47 6.09
N VAL A 364 -15.29 -6.43 6.13
CA VAL A 364 -14.45 -6.09 4.98
C VAL A 364 -13.92 -7.35 4.31
N TYR A 365 -14.00 -7.37 2.98
CA TYR A 365 -13.56 -8.51 2.18
C TYR A 365 -12.69 -8.06 1.01
N GLY A 366 -11.50 -8.64 0.93
CA GLY A 366 -10.60 -8.49 -0.21
C GLY A 366 -11.19 -8.92 -1.53
N SER A 367 -10.91 -8.16 -2.58
CA SER A 367 -11.32 -8.48 -3.96
C SER A 367 -10.19 -8.41 -4.96
N LYS A 368 -9.29 -7.43 -4.81
CA LYS A 368 -8.17 -7.22 -5.72
C LYS A 368 -6.96 -6.77 -4.93
N THR A 369 -5.82 -7.33 -5.26
CA THR A 369 -4.60 -7.18 -4.47
C THR A 369 -3.45 -6.83 -5.40
N VAL A 370 -2.64 -5.85 -5.01
CA VAL A 370 -1.47 -5.37 -5.75
C VAL A 370 -0.29 -5.28 -4.80
N ASN A 371 0.79 -6.00 -5.09
CA ASN A 371 2.03 -5.85 -4.35
C ASN A 371 2.65 -4.49 -4.68
N ILE A 372 3.08 -3.76 -3.64
CA ILE A 372 3.89 -2.55 -3.77
C ILE A 372 5.36 -2.94 -3.74
N TYR A 373 5.74 -3.71 -2.72
CA TYR A 373 7.02 -4.41 -2.64
C TYR A 373 6.78 -5.91 -2.84
N ASP A 374 7.69 -6.58 -3.55
CA ASP A 374 7.51 -7.97 -3.99
C ASP A 374 7.59 -8.96 -2.80
N PRO A 375 6.57 -9.81 -2.58
CA PRO A 375 6.59 -10.84 -1.54
C PRO A 375 7.57 -11.98 -1.81
N GLU A 376 8.01 -12.21 -3.06
CA GLU A 376 9.00 -13.25 -3.36
C GLU A 376 10.41 -12.86 -2.91
N THR A 377 10.73 -11.56 -2.96
CA THR A 377 12.05 -11.04 -2.60
C THR A 377 12.09 -10.35 -1.24
N TYR A 378 10.95 -9.99 -0.66
CA TYR A 378 10.84 -9.22 0.59
C TYR A 378 11.64 -7.91 0.52
N ASP A 379 11.32 -7.08 -0.47
CA ASP A 379 12.11 -5.88 -0.82
C ASP A 379 12.15 -4.78 0.25
N ILE A 380 11.36 -4.87 1.33
CA ILE A 380 11.56 -4.04 2.53
C ILE A 380 12.69 -4.67 3.34
N ASP A 381 13.93 -4.35 2.96
CA ASP A 381 15.14 -4.95 3.52
C ASP A 381 16.30 -3.92 3.56
N PRO A 382 16.96 -3.69 4.72
CA PRO A 382 16.72 -4.31 6.04
C PRO A 382 15.76 -3.49 6.91
N ILE A 383 14.91 -4.17 7.69
CA ILE A 383 14.16 -3.57 8.79
C ILE A 383 15.04 -3.57 10.05
N PRO A 384 15.13 -2.47 10.83
CA PRO A 384 14.45 -1.18 10.69
C PRO A 384 15.01 -0.31 9.55
N GLY A 385 14.16 0.51 8.94
CA GLY A 385 14.52 1.36 7.81
C GLY A 385 13.40 2.31 7.34
N ASN A 386 13.75 3.16 6.37
CA ASN A 386 12.82 4.05 5.67
C ASN A 386 12.72 3.62 4.20
N PHE A 387 11.50 3.38 3.73
CA PHE A 387 11.21 2.79 2.43
C PHE A 387 10.19 3.67 1.69
N PRO A 388 10.62 4.77 1.07
CA PRO A 388 9.77 5.55 0.20
C PRO A 388 9.46 4.76 -1.08
N TRP A 389 8.23 4.87 -1.56
CA TRP A 389 7.80 4.19 -2.77
C TRP A 389 6.92 5.09 -3.64
N THR A 390 7.09 4.92 -4.94
CA THR A 390 6.23 5.51 -5.98
C THR A 390 5.95 4.43 -7.00
N LEU A 391 4.71 3.96 -7.03
CA LEU A 391 4.29 2.92 -7.94
C LEU A 391 4.31 3.44 -9.36
N ARG A 392 4.88 2.65 -10.26
CA ARG A 392 4.88 2.98 -11.68
C ARG A 392 3.68 2.34 -12.35
N GLN A 393 3.27 2.90 -13.49
CA GLN A 393 2.27 2.28 -14.33
C GLN A 393 2.84 2.10 -15.73
N LEU A 394 2.69 0.88 -16.26
CA LEU A 394 2.94 0.57 -17.64
C LEU A 394 1.66 0.87 -18.41
N ASN A 395 1.74 1.77 -19.39
CA ASN A 395 0.69 1.91 -20.38
C ASN A 395 1.01 0.98 -21.53
N GLU A 396 0.12 0.03 -21.78
CA GLU A 396 0.21 -0.90 -22.89
C GLU A 396 -0.75 -0.46 -23.98
N THR A 397 -0.29 -0.49 -25.24
CA THR A 397 -1.13 -0.24 -26.41
C THR A 397 -0.94 -1.33 -27.44
N ILE A 398 -2.03 -1.81 -28.04
CA ILE A 398 -2.00 -2.77 -29.14
C ILE A 398 -2.90 -2.32 -30.29
N TRP A 399 -2.58 -2.77 -31.50
CA TRP A 399 -3.41 -2.55 -32.68
C TRP A 399 -3.84 -3.86 -33.31
N ARG A 400 -5.14 -3.97 -33.60
CA ARG A 400 -5.75 -5.08 -34.32
C ARG A 400 -6.58 -4.53 -35.48
N GLY A 401 -6.13 -4.82 -36.69
CA GLY A 401 -6.68 -4.19 -37.89
C GLY A 401 -6.53 -2.67 -37.80
N ASN A 402 -7.62 -1.94 -37.99
CA ASN A 402 -7.58 -0.47 -37.97
C ASN A 402 -7.82 0.12 -36.58
N ASN A 403 -7.99 -0.69 -35.52
CA ASN A 403 -8.37 -0.20 -34.20
C ASN A 403 -7.21 -0.30 -33.21
N GLY A 404 -7.01 0.77 -32.44
CA GLY A 404 -6.07 0.83 -31.33
C GLY A 404 -6.77 0.60 -30.00
N TRP A 405 -6.10 -0.11 -29.10
CA TRP A 405 -6.56 -0.41 -27.75
C TRP A 405 -5.45 -0.08 -26.75
N GLY A 406 -5.81 0.41 -25.58
CA GLY A 406 -4.87 0.74 -24.51
C GLY A 406 -5.36 0.30 -23.14
N ARG A 407 -4.43 0.07 -22.21
CA ARG A 407 -4.72 -0.20 -20.79
C ARG A 407 -3.52 0.16 -19.92
N SER A 408 -3.76 0.32 -18.62
CA SER A 408 -2.68 0.39 -17.62
C SER A 408 -2.41 -0.98 -17.01
N VAL A 409 -1.15 -1.24 -16.66
CA VAL A 409 -0.70 -2.45 -15.96
C VAL A 409 0.14 -2.01 -14.78
N ALA A 410 -0.06 -2.66 -13.62
CA ALA A 410 0.69 -2.35 -12.41
C ALA A 410 2.16 -2.74 -12.56
N VAL A 411 3.03 -1.92 -11.99
CA VAL A 411 4.48 -2.16 -11.94
C VAL A 411 4.92 -2.07 -10.48
N GLU A 412 5.56 -3.13 -9.99
CA GLU A 412 6.11 -3.22 -8.63
C GLU A 412 7.34 -2.33 -8.47
N MET A 413 7.79 -2.12 -7.22
CA MET A 413 8.94 -1.26 -6.90
C MET A 413 10.27 -1.76 -7.49
N ASP A 414 10.45 -3.07 -7.61
CA ASP A 414 11.61 -3.67 -8.29
C ASP A 414 11.54 -3.56 -9.83
N GLY A 415 10.42 -3.03 -10.36
CA GLY A 415 10.14 -2.94 -11.79
C GLY A 415 9.52 -4.21 -12.39
N SER A 416 9.06 -5.17 -11.59
CA SER A 416 8.28 -6.29 -12.08
C SER A 416 6.95 -5.82 -12.69
N ILE A 417 6.45 -6.50 -13.72
CA ILE A 417 5.16 -6.18 -14.34
C ILE A 417 4.12 -7.20 -13.88
N GLN A 418 3.06 -6.73 -13.23
CA GLN A 418 1.93 -7.54 -12.83
C GLN A 418 0.93 -7.65 -13.99
N TRP A 419 1.28 -8.41 -15.02
CA TRP A 419 0.43 -8.61 -16.21
C TRP A 419 -1.00 -9.07 -15.83
N GLY A 420 -1.14 -9.90 -14.78
CA GLY A 420 -2.44 -10.36 -14.27
C GLY A 420 -3.31 -9.28 -13.64
N ILE A 421 -2.73 -8.12 -13.34
CA ILE A 421 -3.36 -7.00 -12.66
C ILE A 421 -3.26 -5.79 -13.59
N ALA A 422 -4.12 -5.83 -14.61
CA ALA A 422 -4.26 -4.78 -15.60
C ALA A 422 -5.68 -4.18 -15.59
N ASP A 423 -5.79 -2.99 -16.16
CA ASP A 423 -7.07 -2.37 -16.47
C ASP A 423 -7.78 -3.11 -17.61
N ASN A 424 -9.07 -2.82 -17.74
CA ASN A 424 -9.79 -3.14 -18.96
C ASN A 424 -9.19 -2.36 -20.13
N TRP A 425 -9.33 -2.94 -21.31
CA TRP A 425 -8.89 -2.31 -22.54
C TRP A 425 -9.86 -1.22 -22.99
N ASP A 426 -9.32 -0.03 -23.19
CA ASP A 426 -10.02 1.13 -23.73
C ASP A 426 -9.76 1.29 -25.23
N TRP A 427 -10.78 1.70 -25.97
CA TRP A 427 -10.64 2.01 -27.38
C TRP A 427 -9.93 3.36 -27.57
N LEU A 428 -8.79 3.35 -28.26
CA LEU A 428 -7.96 4.54 -28.47
C LEU A 428 -8.28 5.28 -29.76
N GLY A 429 -9.05 4.67 -30.67
CA GLY A 429 -9.31 5.23 -31.98
C GLY A 429 -9.03 4.28 -33.12
N ASN A 430 -9.03 4.83 -34.33
CA ASN A 430 -8.67 4.11 -35.54
C ASN A 430 -7.39 4.67 -36.19
N THR A 431 -6.83 3.90 -37.14
CA THR A 431 -5.61 4.27 -37.89
C THR A 431 -5.78 5.49 -38.79
N ASP A 432 -6.99 6.02 -38.97
CA ASP A 432 -7.23 7.18 -39.85
C ASP A 432 -6.67 8.47 -39.22
N SER A 433 -6.49 8.47 -37.90
CA SER A 433 -5.82 9.55 -37.15
C SER A 433 -4.28 9.50 -37.24
N LEU A 434 -3.71 8.40 -37.76
CA LEU A 434 -2.27 8.21 -37.88
C LEU A 434 -1.75 8.65 -39.26
N PRO A 435 -0.52 9.17 -39.38
CA PRO A 435 0.03 9.58 -40.67
C PRO A 435 0.23 8.38 -41.61
N GLY A 436 0.39 8.70 -42.90
CA GLY A 436 0.63 7.72 -43.95
C GLY A 436 -0.62 7.00 -44.44
N SER A 437 -0.40 5.95 -45.23
CA SER A 437 -1.45 5.07 -45.75
C SER A 437 -1.01 3.61 -45.70
N GLY A 438 -1.96 2.69 -45.84
CA GLY A 438 -1.74 1.25 -45.76
C GLY A 438 -1.84 0.69 -44.34
N THR A 439 -1.38 -0.55 -44.18
CA THR A 439 -1.45 -1.29 -42.92
C THR A 439 -0.45 -0.73 -41.90
N LEU A 440 -0.87 -0.60 -40.65
CA LEU A 440 0.03 -0.32 -39.53
C LEU A 440 0.88 -1.56 -39.25
N GLN A 441 2.19 -1.38 -39.26
CA GLN A 441 3.18 -2.46 -39.16
C GLN A 441 3.93 -2.43 -37.84
N SER A 442 4.13 -1.25 -37.26
CA SER A 442 4.71 -1.13 -35.93
C SER A 442 4.33 0.19 -35.29
N GLN A 443 4.30 0.20 -33.97
CA GLN A 443 4.35 1.35 -33.10
C GLN A 443 5.49 1.10 -32.11
N VAL A 444 6.11 2.18 -31.65
CA VAL A 444 7.07 2.16 -30.55
C VAL A 444 6.86 3.41 -29.71
N ASN A 445 6.96 3.27 -28.40
CA ASN A 445 6.86 4.38 -27.46
C ASN A 445 8.03 4.25 -26.48
N TYR A 446 8.82 5.31 -26.27
CA TYR A 446 9.87 5.30 -25.26
C TYR A 446 10.13 6.70 -24.71
N ARG A 447 10.61 6.79 -23.46
CA ARG A 447 10.91 8.07 -22.82
C ARG A 447 12.36 8.47 -23.09
N ILE A 448 12.57 9.73 -23.46
CA ILE A 448 13.88 10.41 -23.43
C ILE A 448 13.72 11.76 -22.74
N GLY A 449 14.33 11.89 -21.57
CA GLY A 449 14.17 13.07 -20.72
C GLY A 449 12.69 13.34 -20.43
N ASN A 450 12.23 14.55 -20.75
CA ASN A 450 10.84 15.00 -20.56
C ASN A 450 9.98 14.84 -21.82
N ASN A 451 10.31 13.88 -22.70
CA ASN A 451 9.50 13.58 -23.87
C ASN A 451 9.20 12.09 -23.96
N LEU A 452 7.96 11.77 -24.31
CA LEU A 452 7.61 10.49 -24.90
C LEU A 452 7.90 10.56 -26.40
N VAL A 453 8.87 9.79 -26.87
CA VAL A 453 9.10 9.58 -28.29
C VAL A 453 8.12 8.51 -28.76
N GLN A 454 7.24 8.89 -29.69
CA GLN A 454 6.31 7.97 -30.33
C GLN A 454 6.73 7.79 -31.78
N GLY A 455 6.91 6.55 -32.21
CA GLY A 455 7.20 6.17 -33.59
C GLY A 455 6.19 5.18 -34.13
N ILE A 456 5.88 5.27 -35.42
CA ILE A 456 5.07 4.26 -36.12
C ILE A 456 5.66 3.92 -37.49
N TRP A 457 5.36 2.70 -37.96
CA TRP A 457 5.58 2.24 -39.32
C TRP A 457 4.25 1.86 -39.95
N ARG A 458 3.97 2.39 -41.14
CA ARG A 458 2.74 2.17 -41.91
C ARG A 458 3.09 2.21 -43.40
N GLY A 459 2.72 1.18 -44.15
CA GLY A 459 3.08 1.11 -45.57
C GLY A 459 4.59 1.23 -45.86
N ASN A 460 5.45 0.67 -44.99
CA ASN A 460 6.91 0.72 -45.04
C ASN A 460 7.52 2.14 -44.98
N GLN A 461 6.77 3.08 -44.42
CA GLN A 461 7.24 4.42 -44.10
C GLN A 461 7.23 4.59 -42.58
N GLY A 462 8.22 5.29 -42.05
CA GLY A 462 8.35 5.57 -40.62
C GLY A 462 7.97 7.01 -40.29
N TRP A 463 7.25 7.23 -39.20
CA TRP A 463 6.95 8.55 -38.67
C TRP A 463 7.28 8.62 -37.18
N THR A 464 7.70 9.79 -36.72
CA THR A 464 8.04 10.01 -35.30
C THR A 464 7.53 11.35 -34.81
N ARG A 465 7.28 11.45 -33.51
CA ARG A 465 7.03 12.73 -32.81
C ARG A 465 7.49 12.63 -31.36
N ASN A 466 7.77 13.78 -30.76
CA ASN A 466 8.14 13.90 -29.35
C ASN A 466 6.99 14.58 -28.61
N VAL A 467 6.27 13.83 -27.78
CA VAL A 467 5.16 14.34 -26.98
C VAL A 467 5.71 14.81 -25.63
N PRO A 468 5.49 16.07 -25.22
CA PRO A 468 5.98 16.56 -23.93
C PRO A 468 5.41 15.76 -22.75
N ILE A 469 6.25 15.55 -21.74
CA ILE A 469 5.87 15.04 -20.43
C ILE A 469 6.07 16.19 -19.43
N VAL A 470 5.02 16.53 -18.69
CA VAL A 470 5.04 17.57 -17.64
C VAL A 470 4.48 16.95 -16.37
N ASN A 471 5.23 17.02 -15.26
CA ASN A 471 4.89 16.40 -13.98
C ASN A 471 4.45 14.93 -14.13
N ASP A 472 5.24 14.18 -14.92
CA ASP A 472 4.99 12.78 -15.28
C ASP A 472 3.59 12.51 -15.89
N VAL A 473 3.03 13.51 -16.58
CA VAL A 473 1.81 13.38 -17.39
C VAL A 473 2.12 13.71 -18.86
N ILE A 474 1.74 12.80 -19.76
CA ILE A 474 1.84 13.02 -21.22
C ILE A 474 0.88 14.13 -21.64
N GLN A 475 1.41 15.15 -22.30
CA GLN A 475 0.64 16.27 -22.82
C GLN A 475 0.18 15.97 -24.25
N TRP A 476 -0.78 15.05 -24.42
CA TRP A 476 -1.29 14.65 -25.75
C TRP A 476 -1.88 15.82 -26.54
N ASN A 477 -2.50 16.79 -25.87
CA ASN A 477 -3.01 18.04 -26.45
C ASN A 477 -1.89 18.99 -26.93
N GLN A 478 -0.65 18.78 -26.49
CA GLN A 478 0.55 19.50 -26.92
C GLN A 478 1.44 18.65 -27.85
N ALA A 479 0.97 17.48 -28.30
CA ALA A 479 1.73 16.63 -29.18
C ALA A 479 2.00 17.36 -30.52
N PRO A 480 3.27 17.51 -30.93
CA PRO A 480 3.58 18.14 -32.20
C PRO A 480 3.11 17.27 -33.37
N GLY A 481 3.09 17.87 -34.57
CA GLY A 481 2.89 17.14 -35.81
C GLY A 481 3.95 16.06 -36.02
N TRP A 482 3.61 15.04 -36.79
CA TRP A 482 4.51 13.94 -37.12
C TRP A 482 5.64 14.39 -38.06
N SER A 483 6.85 13.92 -37.78
CA SER A 483 8.01 14.02 -38.67
C SER A 483 8.14 12.75 -39.51
N GLY A 484 8.52 12.88 -40.78
CA GLY A 484 8.65 11.77 -41.73
C GLY A 484 8.17 12.13 -43.15
N PRO A 485 8.00 11.15 -44.05
CA PRO A 485 8.27 9.73 -43.85
C PRO A 485 9.77 9.38 -43.90
N ILE A 486 10.19 8.43 -43.08
CA ILE A 486 11.49 7.75 -43.17
C ILE A 486 11.31 6.50 -44.03
N GLY A 487 12.09 6.37 -45.11
CA GLY A 487 12.01 5.19 -45.99
C GLY A 487 12.70 3.96 -45.40
N ILE A 488 12.14 2.77 -45.63
CA ILE A 488 12.70 1.49 -45.16
C ILE A 488 14.04 1.11 -45.83
N SER A 489 14.39 1.73 -46.96
CA SER A 489 15.58 1.37 -47.74
C SER A 489 16.91 1.60 -47.01
N GLY A 490 16.92 2.44 -45.98
CA GLY A 490 18.09 2.68 -45.13
C GLY A 490 18.24 1.68 -43.97
N LEU A 491 17.33 0.73 -43.83
CA LEU A 491 17.31 -0.25 -42.73
C LEU A 491 17.82 -1.62 -43.20
N PRO A 492 18.47 -2.41 -42.31
CA PRO A 492 18.98 -3.73 -42.66
C PRO A 492 17.85 -4.70 -43.02
N GLY A 493 18.18 -5.78 -43.72
CA GLY A 493 17.23 -6.82 -44.11
C GLY A 493 16.49 -6.55 -45.42
N SER A 494 15.55 -7.44 -45.71
CA SER A 494 14.66 -7.38 -46.89
C SER A 494 13.20 -7.55 -46.48
N GLY A 495 12.27 -7.18 -47.36
CA GLY A 495 10.83 -7.31 -47.10
C GLY A 495 10.26 -6.16 -46.27
N ASP A 496 9.01 -6.33 -45.85
CA ASP A 496 8.24 -5.34 -45.12
C ASP A 496 8.71 -5.19 -43.67
N MET A 497 8.39 -4.04 -43.06
CA MET A 497 8.52 -3.86 -41.62
C MET A 497 7.55 -4.79 -40.89
N GLN A 498 8.04 -5.52 -39.89
CA GLN A 498 7.22 -6.39 -39.04
C GLN A 498 7.17 -5.91 -37.59
N ALA A 499 8.26 -5.33 -37.08
CA ALA A 499 8.29 -4.76 -35.74
C ALA A 499 9.45 -3.76 -35.60
N HIS A 500 9.26 -2.79 -34.72
CA HIS A 500 10.22 -1.78 -34.34
C HIS A 500 10.17 -1.65 -32.81
N GLY A 501 11.31 -1.87 -32.16
CA GLY A 501 11.43 -1.81 -30.70
C GLY A 501 12.64 -0.98 -30.32
N ASP A 502 12.39 0.22 -29.82
CA ASP A 502 13.36 1.22 -29.43
C ASP A 502 13.19 1.49 -27.94
N TYR A 503 14.28 1.53 -27.20
CA TYR A 503 14.24 1.79 -25.76
C TYR A 503 15.53 2.45 -25.29
N ALA A 504 15.40 3.29 -24.25
CA ALA A 504 16.54 3.97 -23.65
C ALA A 504 17.02 3.22 -22.39
N VAL A 505 18.32 2.96 -22.30
CA VAL A 505 19.01 2.50 -21.09
C VAL A 505 20.18 3.46 -20.82
N GLY A 506 20.10 4.21 -19.73
CA GLY A 506 21.08 5.26 -19.43
C GLY A 506 21.19 6.28 -20.58
N ASN A 507 22.42 6.52 -21.05
CA ASN A 507 22.71 7.44 -22.15
C ASN A 507 22.73 6.75 -23.53
N THR A 508 22.09 5.59 -23.68
CA THR A 508 22.03 4.86 -24.94
C THR A 508 20.59 4.55 -25.32
N LEU A 509 20.21 4.91 -26.53
CA LEU A 509 19.03 4.37 -27.20
C LEU A 509 19.45 3.07 -27.90
N VAL A 510 18.81 1.97 -27.59
CA VAL A 510 18.93 0.74 -28.38
C VAL A 510 17.78 0.76 -29.37
N GLN A 511 18.10 0.71 -30.65
CA GLN A 511 17.12 0.61 -31.73
C GLN A 511 17.10 -0.80 -32.28
N GLY A 512 15.89 -1.35 -32.47
CA GLY A 512 15.67 -2.71 -32.96
C GLY A 512 14.60 -2.77 -34.06
N VAL A 513 14.87 -3.51 -35.14
CA VAL A 513 13.91 -3.70 -36.25
C VAL A 513 13.80 -5.17 -36.63
N TRP A 514 12.60 -5.58 -37.06
CA TRP A 514 12.33 -6.91 -37.63
C TRP A 514 11.80 -6.81 -39.05
N ARG A 515 12.42 -7.58 -39.95
CA ARG A 515 12.03 -7.71 -41.36
C ARG A 515 12.32 -9.14 -41.84
N ASN A 516 11.37 -9.74 -42.55
CA ASN A 516 11.46 -11.12 -43.01
C ASN A 516 11.90 -12.13 -41.91
N ASN A 517 11.33 -12.00 -40.71
CA ASN A 517 11.59 -12.80 -39.52
C ASN A 517 13.05 -12.82 -39.05
N GLN A 518 13.77 -11.74 -39.35
CA GLN A 518 15.12 -11.49 -38.88
C GLN A 518 15.13 -10.19 -38.08
N GLY A 519 15.82 -10.19 -36.94
CA GLY A 519 15.96 -9.03 -36.08
C GLY A 519 17.33 -8.37 -36.25
N TRP A 520 17.39 -7.05 -36.18
CA TRP A 520 18.63 -6.29 -36.15
C TRP A 520 18.56 -5.25 -35.04
N THR A 521 19.69 -5.01 -34.37
CA THR A 521 19.78 -4.01 -33.31
C THR A 521 21.00 -3.13 -33.49
N ARG A 522 20.95 -1.90 -32.96
CA ARG A 522 22.12 -1.02 -32.85
C ARG A 522 21.98 -0.09 -31.66
N ASN A 523 23.10 0.45 -31.21
CA ASN A 523 23.15 1.46 -30.16
C ASN A 523 23.28 2.85 -30.77
N VAL A 524 22.55 3.82 -30.23
CA VAL A 524 22.59 5.22 -30.62
C VAL A 524 22.81 6.07 -29.37
N PRO A 525 23.86 6.91 -29.30
CA PRO A 525 24.10 7.73 -28.12
C PRO A 525 22.96 8.73 -27.87
N ILE A 526 22.63 8.93 -26.60
CA ILE A 526 21.77 10.02 -26.11
C ILE A 526 22.70 11.03 -25.44
N VAL A 527 22.71 12.26 -25.96
CA VAL A 527 23.53 13.36 -25.44
C VAL A 527 22.61 14.52 -25.11
N ASN A 528 22.62 14.98 -23.85
CA ASN A 528 21.76 16.07 -23.35
C ASN A 528 20.27 15.85 -23.68
N GLY A 529 19.77 14.64 -23.46
CA GLY A 529 18.38 14.28 -23.75
C GLY A 529 18.02 14.22 -25.24
N SER A 530 19.01 14.21 -26.15
CA SER A 530 18.80 14.15 -27.60
C SER A 530 19.52 12.96 -28.23
N VAL A 531 18.80 12.20 -29.07
CA VAL A 531 19.34 11.05 -29.81
C VAL A 531 20.28 11.52 -30.91
N GLN A 532 21.50 10.98 -30.94
CA GLN A 532 22.53 11.34 -31.91
C GLN A 532 22.53 10.37 -33.10
N TRP A 533 21.55 10.49 -34.00
CA TRP A 533 21.40 9.59 -35.16
C TRP A 533 22.62 9.55 -36.09
N ASN A 534 23.37 10.65 -36.20
CA ASN A 534 24.62 10.72 -36.95
C ASN A 534 25.79 9.96 -36.28
N GLN A 535 25.62 9.53 -35.03
CA GLN A 535 26.57 8.73 -34.26
C GLN A 535 26.02 7.31 -33.99
N ALA A 536 24.97 6.89 -34.71
CA ALA A 536 24.42 5.57 -34.57
C ALA A 536 25.48 4.51 -34.91
N GLY A 537 25.60 3.50 -34.03
CA GLY A 537 26.48 2.36 -34.25
C GLY A 537 26.04 1.51 -35.45
N ASN A 538 26.92 0.59 -35.83
CA ASN A 538 26.60 -0.41 -36.86
C ASN A 538 25.47 -1.32 -36.38
N TRP A 539 24.65 -1.81 -37.33
CA TRP A 539 23.66 -2.83 -37.06
C TRP A 539 24.33 -4.17 -36.74
N GLY A 540 23.93 -4.78 -35.61
CA GLY A 540 24.14 -6.19 -35.30
C GLY A 540 22.98 -7.04 -35.79
N GLY A 541 23.24 -8.33 -36.05
CA GLY A 541 22.27 -9.30 -36.58
C GLY A 541 22.75 -10.01 -37.86
N PRO A 542 21.87 -10.77 -38.54
CA PRO A 542 20.48 -11.00 -38.19
C PRO A 542 20.32 -11.93 -36.97
N ILE A 543 19.36 -11.61 -36.11
CA ILE A 543 18.86 -12.47 -35.03
C ILE A 543 17.74 -13.32 -35.64
N GLY A 544 17.88 -14.65 -35.62
CA GLY A 544 16.87 -15.56 -36.15
C GLY A 544 15.69 -15.73 -35.21
N ILE A 545 14.48 -15.86 -35.76
CA ILE A 545 13.25 -16.10 -34.99
C ILE A 545 13.19 -17.49 -34.32
N SER A 546 14.03 -18.45 -34.73
CA SER A 546 14.02 -19.83 -34.23
C SER A 546 14.37 -19.96 -32.75
N GLY A 547 15.02 -18.96 -32.15
CA GLY A 547 15.31 -18.90 -30.71
C GLY A 547 14.22 -18.24 -29.87
N LEU A 548 13.13 -17.78 -30.49
CA LEU A 548 12.03 -17.09 -29.82
C LEU A 548 10.85 -18.03 -29.56
N PRO A 549 10.07 -17.83 -28.47
CA PRO A 549 8.92 -18.67 -28.16
C PRO A 549 7.81 -18.55 -29.21
N GLY A 550 6.89 -19.52 -29.23
CA GLY A 550 5.77 -19.57 -30.16
C GLY A 550 6.12 -20.06 -31.57
N SER A 551 5.16 -19.95 -32.47
CA SER A 551 5.27 -20.37 -33.88
C SER A 551 4.89 -19.22 -34.81
N GLY A 552 5.07 -19.39 -36.12
CA GLY A 552 4.67 -18.37 -37.11
C GLY A 552 5.62 -17.18 -37.19
N ASP A 553 5.19 -16.17 -37.94
CA ASP A 553 5.96 -14.96 -38.21
C ASP A 553 6.01 -14.02 -36.99
N MET A 554 7.00 -13.12 -37.00
CA MET A 554 7.03 -12.00 -36.07
C MET A 554 5.87 -11.05 -36.41
N GLN A 555 5.00 -10.78 -35.43
CA GLN A 555 3.86 -9.87 -35.60
C GLN A 555 4.11 -8.52 -34.95
N ALA A 556 4.74 -8.51 -33.78
CA ALA A 556 5.09 -7.31 -33.06
C ALA A 556 6.21 -7.63 -32.08
N GLN A 557 7.02 -6.62 -31.78
CA GLN A 557 7.98 -6.65 -30.69
C GLN A 557 7.94 -5.28 -30.05
N ASP A 558 7.98 -5.26 -28.72
CA ASP A 558 8.28 -4.08 -27.96
C ASP A 558 9.33 -4.39 -26.89
N ASN A 559 10.05 -3.34 -26.49
CA ASN A 559 11.05 -3.44 -25.44
C ASN A 559 11.03 -2.15 -24.64
N PHE A 560 11.17 -2.26 -23.33
CA PHE A 560 11.15 -1.11 -22.45
C PHE A 560 11.94 -1.41 -21.18
N VAL A 561 12.11 -0.38 -20.34
CA VAL A 561 12.87 -0.47 -19.10
C VAL A 561 11.98 -0.01 -17.95
N THR A 562 11.99 -0.77 -16.86
CA THR A 562 11.29 -0.46 -15.61
C THR A 562 12.27 -0.58 -14.46
N ALA A 563 12.41 0.46 -13.63
CA ALA A 563 13.40 0.50 -12.56
C ALA A 563 14.78 -0.01 -13.03
N ASN A 564 15.23 -1.17 -12.52
CA ASN A 564 16.48 -1.85 -12.85
C ASN A 564 16.28 -3.09 -13.75
N ARG A 565 15.17 -3.21 -14.47
CA ARG A 565 14.83 -4.34 -15.34
C ARG A 565 14.57 -3.89 -16.76
N TYR A 566 15.06 -4.67 -17.70
CA TYR A 566 14.75 -4.59 -19.11
C TYR A 566 13.69 -5.63 -19.45
N TRP A 567 12.66 -5.23 -20.19
CA TRP A 567 11.56 -6.09 -20.61
C TRP A 567 11.55 -6.28 -22.11
N GLN A 568 11.28 -7.52 -22.52
CA GLN A 568 10.98 -7.87 -23.91
C GLN A 568 9.59 -8.43 -24.01
N VAL A 569 8.84 -7.92 -24.99
CA VAL A 569 7.52 -8.41 -25.34
C VAL A 569 7.50 -8.73 -26.82
N ILE A 570 7.04 -9.93 -27.19
CA ILE A 570 6.90 -10.33 -28.60
C ILE A 570 5.54 -10.96 -28.86
N TRP A 571 5.08 -10.83 -30.09
CA TRP A 571 3.87 -11.45 -30.60
C TRP A 571 4.15 -12.42 -31.72
N ARG A 572 3.69 -13.65 -31.53
CA ARG A 572 3.80 -14.73 -32.52
C ARG A 572 2.55 -15.61 -32.49
N SER A 573 1.98 -15.87 -33.66
CA SER A 573 0.71 -16.60 -33.79
C SER A 573 -0.40 -16.06 -32.87
N ASN A 574 -0.47 -14.74 -32.72
CA ASN A 574 -1.40 -14.02 -31.86
C ASN A 574 -1.28 -14.39 -30.37
N ASN A 575 -0.08 -14.76 -29.94
CA ASN A 575 0.26 -14.95 -28.54
C ASN A 575 1.34 -13.94 -28.11
N GLN A 576 1.13 -13.28 -26.98
CA GLN A 576 2.09 -12.44 -26.29
C GLN A 576 3.04 -13.32 -25.46
N TYR A 577 4.34 -13.09 -25.63
CA TYR A 577 5.38 -13.68 -24.79
C TYR A 577 6.22 -12.57 -24.18
N THR A 578 6.50 -12.68 -22.89
CA THR A 578 7.28 -11.70 -22.15
C THR A 578 8.45 -12.35 -21.41
N ARG A 579 9.50 -11.57 -21.19
CA ARG A 579 10.59 -11.90 -20.26
C ARG A 579 11.24 -10.63 -19.74
N SER A 580 11.92 -10.73 -18.60
CA SER A 580 12.72 -9.65 -18.03
C SER A 580 14.20 -10.01 -17.97
N VAL A 581 15.05 -8.99 -17.91
CA VAL A 581 16.50 -9.13 -17.75
C VAL A 581 16.98 -8.03 -16.80
N PRO A 582 17.73 -8.36 -15.73
CA PRO A 582 18.21 -7.34 -14.81
C PRO A 582 19.23 -6.41 -15.48
N ILE A 583 19.23 -5.15 -15.05
CA ILE A 583 20.18 -4.10 -15.43
C ILE A 583 21.05 -3.82 -14.22
N VAL A 584 22.35 -4.10 -14.35
CA VAL A 584 23.34 -3.87 -13.28
C VAL A 584 24.32 -2.83 -13.78
N ASN A 585 24.47 -1.72 -13.04
CA ASN A 585 25.33 -0.59 -13.39
C ASN A 585 25.08 -0.04 -14.81
N GLY A 586 23.80 0.04 -15.20
CA GLY A 586 23.38 0.51 -16.53
C GLY A 586 23.61 -0.49 -17.67
N VAL A 587 23.97 -1.74 -17.37
CA VAL A 587 24.22 -2.79 -18.37
C VAL A 587 23.21 -3.93 -18.22
N ILE A 588 22.53 -4.28 -19.32
CA ILE A 588 21.60 -5.41 -19.38
C ILE A 588 22.38 -6.73 -19.25
N GLN A 589 22.01 -7.54 -18.26
CA GLN A 589 22.66 -8.80 -17.93
C GLN A 589 21.98 -9.98 -18.64
N TRP A 590 22.20 -10.12 -19.96
CA TRP A 590 21.55 -11.16 -20.78
C TRP A 590 21.74 -12.61 -20.27
N GLY A 591 22.82 -12.90 -19.54
CA GLY A 591 23.05 -14.19 -18.91
C GLY A 591 22.11 -14.51 -17.75
N GLN A 592 21.35 -13.51 -17.28
CA GLN A 592 20.36 -13.60 -16.20
C GLN A 592 18.94 -13.31 -16.72
N ALA A 593 18.71 -13.45 -18.03
CA ALA A 593 17.39 -13.29 -18.60
C ALA A 593 16.43 -14.36 -18.03
N SER A 594 15.23 -13.94 -17.64
CA SER A 594 14.18 -14.87 -17.24
C SER A 594 13.78 -15.76 -18.42
N SER A 595 13.17 -16.90 -18.10
CA SER A 595 12.42 -17.68 -19.09
C SER A 595 11.32 -16.83 -19.71
N TRP A 596 10.93 -17.21 -20.94
CA TRP A 596 9.75 -16.63 -21.59
C TRP A 596 8.48 -17.15 -20.96
N THR A 597 7.54 -16.25 -20.68
CA THR A 597 6.21 -16.54 -20.15
C THR A 597 5.17 -16.15 -21.20
N ASN A 598 4.13 -16.97 -21.39
CA ASN A 598 2.99 -16.61 -22.24
C ASN A 598 1.97 -15.81 -21.42
N THR A 599 1.70 -14.56 -21.82
CA THR A 599 0.80 -13.62 -21.13
C THR A 599 -0.48 -13.32 -21.92
N THR A 600 -0.72 -14.03 -23.03
CA THR A 600 -1.83 -13.81 -23.99
C THR A 600 -3.24 -13.85 -23.38
N LEU A 601 -3.46 -14.65 -22.33
CA LEU A 601 -4.79 -14.88 -21.75
C LEU A 601 -5.49 -13.60 -21.25
N GLN A 602 -4.76 -12.49 -21.17
CA GLN A 602 -5.25 -11.19 -20.74
C GLN A 602 -5.73 -10.29 -21.90
N GLU A 603 -5.84 -10.81 -23.13
CA GLU A 603 -5.95 -10.01 -24.35
C GLU A 603 -7.11 -10.38 -25.28
N ASN A 604 -8.30 -10.56 -24.71
CA ASN A 604 -9.53 -10.76 -25.47
C ASN A 604 -10.14 -9.44 -25.96
N VAL A 605 -9.42 -8.69 -26.80
CA VAL A 605 -9.95 -7.46 -27.42
C VAL A 605 -9.84 -7.41 -28.91
N GLY A 606 -10.88 -6.87 -29.54
CA GLY A 606 -10.98 -6.76 -30.99
C GLY A 606 -11.02 -8.11 -31.72
N SER A 607 -11.10 -8.05 -33.04
CA SER A 607 -10.96 -9.21 -33.92
C SER A 607 -9.71 -9.08 -34.78
N GLY A 608 -9.16 -10.21 -35.21
CA GLY A 608 -7.97 -10.25 -36.07
C GLY A 608 -6.64 -10.33 -35.30
N THR A 609 -5.54 -10.34 -36.05
CA THR A 609 -4.19 -10.49 -35.53
C THR A 609 -3.67 -9.18 -34.93
N VAL A 610 -2.90 -9.27 -33.84
CA VAL A 610 -2.09 -8.14 -33.38
C VAL A 610 -1.11 -7.75 -34.50
N GLN A 611 -1.12 -6.48 -34.85
CA GLN A 611 -0.22 -5.89 -35.84
C GLN A 611 0.95 -5.16 -35.19
N THR A 612 0.72 -4.58 -34.01
CA THR A 612 1.77 -3.96 -33.24
C THR A 612 1.36 -3.81 -31.78
N GLN A 613 2.37 -3.76 -30.91
CA GLN A 613 2.27 -3.36 -29.52
C GLN A 613 3.30 -2.27 -29.27
N ALA A 614 2.97 -1.34 -28.37
CA ALA A 614 3.95 -0.45 -27.78
C ALA A 614 3.58 -0.18 -26.33
N ASN A 615 4.59 -0.19 -25.47
CA ASN A 615 4.45 0.08 -24.05
C ASN A 615 5.33 1.25 -23.64
N TYR A 616 4.95 1.92 -22.56
CA TYR A 616 5.80 2.91 -21.91
C TYR A 616 5.47 2.96 -20.42
N VAL A 617 6.47 3.25 -19.59
CA VAL A 617 6.31 3.32 -18.14
C VAL A 617 6.38 4.75 -17.63
N PHE A 618 5.41 5.11 -16.79
CA PHE A 618 5.36 6.36 -16.07
C PHE A 618 5.73 6.14 -14.60
N PRO A 619 6.73 6.86 -14.07
CA PRO A 619 6.99 6.92 -12.64
C PRO A 619 5.84 7.58 -11.92
#